data_AF-A0A6B2T2F7-F1
#
_entry.id   AF-A0A6B2T2F7-F1
#
_cell.length_a   1.000
_cell.length_b   1.000
_cell.length_c   1.000
_cell.angle_alpha   90.00
_cell.angle_beta   90.00
_cell.angle_gamma   90.00
#
_symmetry.space_group_name_H-M   'P 1'
#
loop_
_entity.id
_entity.type
_entity.pdbx_description
1 polymer ?
#
loop_
_entity_poly.entity_id
_entity_poly.type
_entity_poly.pdbx_seq_one_letter_code
_entity_poly.pdbx_strand_id
1 'polypeptide(L)' 'AGYRVQTSADGRTWRTAATVRDGRGGRESVRMDARDTRFIRVQGDERATRFGYSLWSVEAYAVAER' A
#
# COMPACT_ATOMS: atom_id res chain seq x y z
N ALA A 1 10.71 -3.20 -7.28
CA ALA A 1 9.30 -2.98 -7.70
C ALA A 1 8.78 -1.72 -7.04
N GLY A 2 8.08 -0.87 -7.77
CA GLY A 2 7.59 0.41 -7.27
C GLY A 2 6.08 0.38 -7.01
N TYR A 3 5.64 0.84 -5.84
CA TYR A 3 4.22 0.99 -5.52
C TYR A 3 3.97 2.08 -4.48
N ARG A 4 2.73 2.58 -4.46
CA ARG A 4 2.20 3.47 -3.43
C ARG A 4 1.07 2.78 -2.69
N VAL A 5 1.04 2.99 -1.37
CA VAL A 5 -0.16 2.70 -0.58
C VAL A 5 -0.91 3.99 -0.41
N GLN A 6 -2.15 4.01 -0.89
CA GLN A 6 -3.05 5.15 -0.81
C GLN A 6 -4.22 4.83 0.11
N THR A 7 -4.68 5.84 0.82
CA THR A 7 -5.83 5.72 1.73
C THR A 7 -6.89 6.75 1.38
N SER A 8 -8.12 6.45 1.78
CA SER A 8 -9.26 7.33 1.61
C SER A 8 -10.29 7.12 2.73
N ALA A 9 -10.95 8.20 3.12
CA ALA A 9 -12.10 8.17 4.02
C ALA A 9 -13.43 7.94 3.28
N ASP A 10 -13.50 8.31 1.99
CA ASP A 10 -14.73 8.35 1.18
C ASP A 10 -14.69 7.44 -0.07
N GLY A 11 -13.55 6.83 -0.37
CA GLY A 11 -13.32 6.00 -1.55
C GLY A 11 -13.15 6.78 -2.86
N ARG A 12 -13.24 8.12 -2.82
CA ARG A 12 -13.19 9.02 -3.99
C ARG A 12 -11.93 9.88 -3.98
N THR A 13 -11.61 10.47 -2.84
CA THR A 13 -10.43 11.31 -2.63
C THR A 13 -9.32 10.45 -2.04
N TRP A 14 -8.21 10.33 -2.75
CA TRP A 14 -7.10 9.46 -2.37
C TRP A 14 -5.87 10.28 -1.99
N ARG A 15 -5.25 9.92 -0.86
CA ARG A 15 -3.96 10.44 -0.41
C ARG A 15 -2.93 9.33 -0.39
N THR A 16 -1.70 9.63 -0.79
CA THR A 16 -0.58 8.69 -0.65
C THR A 16 -0.16 8.66 0.82
N ALA A 17 -0.26 7.47 1.44
CA ALA A 17 0.16 7.24 2.82
C ALA A 17 1.59 6.70 2.90
N ALA A 18 2.03 5.96 1.87
CA ALA A 18 3.40 5.48 1.76
C ALA A 18 3.81 5.33 0.28
N THR A 19 5.11 5.51 0.00
CA THR A 19 5.71 5.24 -1.30
C THR A 19 6.87 4.27 -1.11
N VAL A 20 6.84 3.15 -1.82
CA VAL A 20 7.87 2.12 -1.81
C VAL A 20 8.47 2.04 -3.22
N ARG A 21 9.74 2.42 -3.35
CA ARG A 21 10.45 2.42 -4.66
C ARG A 21 11.17 1.10 -4.92
N ASP A 22 11.66 0.48 -3.85
CA ASP A 22 12.49 -0.74 -3.90
C ASP A 22 11.79 -1.92 -3.20
N GLY A 23 10.54 -2.18 -3.58
CA GLY A 23 9.78 -3.33 -3.09
C GLY A 23 10.49 -4.64 -3.43
N ARG A 24 10.60 -5.52 -2.43
CA ARG A 24 11.37 -6.77 -2.45
C ARG A 24 10.53 -7.98 -2.90
N GLY A 25 9.21 -7.85 -2.90
CA GLY A 25 8.28 -8.96 -3.03
C GLY A 25 8.20 -9.81 -1.77
N GLY A 26 7.48 -10.93 -1.85
CA GLY A 26 7.22 -11.79 -0.69
C GLY A 26 6.30 -11.12 0.33
N ARG A 27 6.55 -11.34 1.62
CA ARG A 27 5.83 -10.68 2.71
C ARG A 27 6.50 -9.36 3.05
N GLU A 28 5.81 -8.26 2.79
CA GLU A 28 6.22 -6.91 3.15
C GLU A 28 5.26 -6.30 4.17
N SER A 29 5.77 -5.40 5.01
CA SER A 29 4.96 -4.61 5.94
C SER A 29 5.32 -3.14 5.78
N VAL A 30 4.29 -2.31 5.54
CA VAL A 30 4.44 -0.88 5.32
C VAL A 30 3.66 -0.15 6.41
N ARG A 31 4.37 0.61 7.24
CA ARG A 31 3.73 1.48 8.24
C ARG A 31 3.16 2.71 7.54
N MET A 32 1.93 3.07 7.90
CA MET A 32 1.23 4.24 7.39
C MET A 32 0.76 5.09 8.56
N ASP A 33 1.12 6.38 8.59
CA ASP A 33 0.52 7.34 9.52
C ASP A 33 -0.69 8.01 8.86
N ALA A 34 -1.78 7.24 8.75
CA ALA A 34 -2.97 7.63 8.01
C ALA A 34 -4.24 7.40 8.84
N ARG A 35 -4.60 8.42 9.62
CA ARG A 35 -5.85 8.47 10.39
C ARG A 35 -7.07 8.45 9.45
N ASP A 36 -8.20 8.03 10.01
CA ASP A 36 -9.53 8.01 9.36
C ASP A 36 -9.59 7.20 8.04
N THR A 37 -8.71 6.20 7.92
CA THR A 37 -8.66 5.33 6.74
C THR A 37 -9.84 4.35 6.76
N ARG A 38 -10.66 4.39 5.71
CA ARG A 38 -11.72 3.39 5.45
C ARG A 38 -11.45 2.53 4.22
N PHE A 39 -10.70 3.08 3.27
CA PHE A 39 -10.33 2.40 2.03
C PHE A 39 -8.82 2.42 1.84
N ILE A 40 -8.27 1.31 1.39
CA ILE A 40 -6.85 1.15 1.03
C ILE A 40 -6.77 0.80 -0.46
N ARG A 41 -5.78 1.38 -1.14
CA ARG A 41 -5.42 1.05 -2.52
C ARG A 41 -3.92 0.83 -2.60
N VAL A 42 -3.51 -0.30 -3.16
CA VAL A 42 -2.12 -0.54 -3.55
C VAL A 42 -1.99 -0.19 -5.02
N GLN A 43 -1.38 0.95 -5.32
CA GLN A 43 -1.15 1.44 -6.68
C GLN A 43 0.24 0.98 -7.14
N GLY A 44 0.29 0.03 -8.07
CA GLY A 44 1.55 -0.36 -8.72
C GLY A 44 2.03 0.76 -9.65
N ASP A 45 3.28 1.17 -9.49
CA ASP A 45 3.95 2.18 -10.32
C ASP A 45 5.02 1.54 -11.22
N GLU A 46 5.70 0.48 -10.75
CA GLU A 46 6.68 -0.27 -11.53
C GLU A 46 6.65 -1.77 -11.20
N ARG A 47 6.46 -2.60 -12.22
CA ARG A 47 6.42 -4.07 -12.10
C ARG A 47 7.79 -4.65 -11.72
N ALA A 48 7.79 -5.70 -10.91
CA ALA A 48 9.02 -6.43 -10.56
C ALA A 48 9.55 -7.30 -11.71
N THR A 49 8.64 -7.86 -12.50
CA THR A 49 8.94 -8.80 -13.58
C THR A 49 8.16 -8.42 -14.84
N ARG A 50 8.36 -9.16 -15.94
CA ARG A 50 7.58 -9.00 -17.17
C ARG A 50 6.09 -9.38 -17.05
N PHE A 51 5.68 -10.02 -15.95
CA PHE A 51 4.35 -10.65 -15.82
C PHE A 51 3.31 -9.80 -15.05
N GLY A 52 3.56 -8.51 -14.84
CA GLY A 52 2.61 -7.60 -14.18
C GLY A 52 2.67 -7.63 -12.65
N TYR A 53 1.62 -7.09 -12.02
CA TYR A 53 1.48 -7.03 -10.56
C TYR A 53 0.67 -8.23 -10.05
N SER A 54 1.08 -8.80 -8.92
CA SER A 54 0.37 -9.90 -8.27
C SER A 54 0.44 -9.73 -6.75
N LEU A 55 -0.69 -9.94 -6.08
CA LEU A 55 -0.82 -9.94 -4.63
C LEU A 55 -1.54 -11.24 -4.23
N TRP A 56 -0.94 -12.01 -3.33
CA TRP A 56 -1.56 -13.22 -2.80
C TRP A 56 -2.55 -12.91 -1.68
N SER A 57 -2.17 -12.05 -0.75
CA SER A 57 -3.00 -11.58 0.35
C SER A 57 -2.66 -10.13 0.72
N VAL A 58 -3.61 -9.46 1.35
CA VAL A 58 -3.43 -8.14 1.95
C VAL A 58 -4.05 -8.16 3.34
N GLU A 59 -3.27 -7.74 4.33
CA GLU A 59 -3.70 -7.63 5.72
C GLU A 59 -3.57 -6.16 6.14
N ALA A 60 -4.57 -5.64 6.83
CA ALA A 60 -4.56 -4.29 7.37
C ALA A 60 -4.73 -4.35 8.89
N TYR A 61 -3.90 -3.60 9.60
CA TYR A 61 -3.87 -3.57 11.06
C TYR A 61 -3.96 -2.14 11.56
N ALA A 62 -4.57 -1.95 12.73
CA ALA A 62 -4.46 -0.69 13.44
C ALA A 62 -3.00 -0.42 13.79
N VAL A 63 -2.59 0.84 13.67
CA VAL A 63 -1.26 1.26 14.10
C VAL A 63 -1.25 1.24 15.63
N ALA A 64 -0.48 0.32 16.23
CA ALA A 64 -0.21 0.39 17.66
C ALA A 64 0.59 1.65 17.96
N GLU A 65 0.10 2.45 18.91
CA GLU A 65 0.93 3.44 19.61
C GLU A 65 1.99 2.66 20.42
N ARG A 66 3.24 3.11 20.37
CA ARG A 66 4.31 2.51 21.16
C ARG A 66 4.13 2.85 22.63
#